data_AF-A0A3A9YVQ9-F1
#
_entry.id   AF-A0A3A9YVQ9-F1
#
_cell.length_a   1.000
_cell.length_b   1.000
_cell.length_c   1.000
_cell.angle_alpha   90.00
_cell.angle_beta   90.00
_cell.angle_gamma   90.00
#
_symmetry.space_group_name_H-M   'P 1'
#
loop_
_entity.id
_entity.type
_entity.pdbx_description
1 polymer ?
#
loop_
_entity_poly.entity_id
_entity_poly.type
_entity_poly.pdbx_seq_one_letter_code
_entity_poly.pdbx_strand_id
1 'polypeptide(L)'
;MLAAASELLDRGDVVTVSVQDIAQAAGVSKAAVFRHFGDRSGLIRHILEPRATTLREAVTGGPPPLGPGAAPADALAAYLDALFDFVCRNRVLIRAFEYLGPDAYYSNDASRFWIAELRRRLSVVNPRRDTDYLAYAVFTACPLR
;
A
#
# COMPACT_ATOMS: atom_id res chain seq x y z
N MET A 1 14.00 11.95 -9.89
CA MET A 1 13.89 11.86 -8.42
C MET A 1 13.07 10.63 -7.98
N LEU A 2 11.77 10.55 -8.27
CA LEU A 2 10.92 9.44 -7.80
C LEU A 2 11.37 8.06 -8.30
N ALA A 3 11.74 7.93 -9.59
CA ALA A 3 12.23 6.68 -10.16
C ALA A 3 13.52 6.19 -9.46
N ALA A 4 14.50 7.08 -9.27
CA ALA A 4 15.73 6.78 -8.53
C ALA A 4 15.46 6.37 -7.07
N ALA A 5 14.51 7.04 -6.41
CA ALA A 5 14.08 6.67 -5.07
C ALA A 5 13.43 5.28 -5.04
N SER A 6 12.52 4.98 -5.98
CA SER A 6 11.90 3.66 -6.10
C SER A 6 12.95 2.58 -6.31
N GLU A 7 13.86 2.75 -7.28
CA GLU A 7 14.90 1.76 -7.57
C GLU A 7 15.81 1.48 -6.38
N LEU A 8 16.21 2.52 -5.63
CA LEU A 8 17.03 2.35 -4.44
C LEU A 8 16.29 1.61 -3.33
N LEU A 9 15.00 1.90 -3.12
CA LEU A 9 14.19 1.23 -2.10
C LEU A 9 13.77 -0.18 -2.50
N ASP A 10 13.71 -0.47 -3.81
CA ASP A 10 13.45 -1.83 -4.32
C ASP A 10 14.70 -2.72 -4.21
N ARG A 11 15.91 -2.15 -4.27
CA ARG A 11 17.20 -2.88 -4.16
C ARG A 11 17.77 -2.94 -2.74
N GLY A 12 17.43 -1.99 -1.88
CA GLY A 12 17.98 -1.84 -0.54
C GLY A 12 16.94 -1.95 0.57
N ASP A 13 17.39 -1.95 1.82
CA ASP A 13 16.48 -1.79 2.95
C ASP A 13 16.13 -0.30 3.09
N VAL A 14 14.83 0.00 3.19
CA VAL A 14 14.29 1.34 3.47
C VAL A 14 14.99 2.01 4.65
N VAL A 15 15.42 1.23 5.65
CA VAL A 15 16.08 1.74 6.85
C VAL A 15 17.47 2.28 6.49
N THR A 16 18.15 1.62 5.56
CA THR A 16 19.51 1.94 5.12
C THR A 16 19.56 3.02 4.03
N VAL A 17 18.53 3.12 3.17
CA VAL A 17 18.48 4.14 2.12
C VAL A 17 18.16 5.50 2.73
N SER A 18 19.11 6.43 2.66
CA SER A 18 18.96 7.79 3.14
C SER A 18 18.44 8.75 2.06
N VAL A 19 17.90 9.90 2.49
CA VAL A 19 17.54 11.01 1.57
C VAL A 19 18.77 11.49 0.78
N GLN A 20 19.97 11.35 1.34
CA GLN A 20 21.22 11.71 0.67
C GLN A 20 21.53 10.75 -0.49
N ASP A 21 21.35 9.44 -0.30
CA ASP A 21 21.56 8.43 -1.35
C ASP A 21 20.60 8.65 -2.52
N ILE A 22 19.35 8.99 -2.20
CA ILE A 22 18.31 9.31 -3.19
C ILE A 22 18.66 10.59 -3.94
N ALA A 23 19.15 11.62 -3.24
CA ALA A 23 19.59 12.87 -3.87
C ALA A 23 20.75 12.60 -4.85
N GLN A 24 21.74 11.82 -4.42
CA GLN A 24 22.89 11.43 -5.24
C GLN A 24 22.48 10.62 -6.46
N ALA A 25 21.66 9.58 -6.29
CA ALA A 25 21.18 8.75 -7.41
C ALA A 25 20.29 9.53 -8.39
N ALA A 26 19.57 10.55 -7.91
CA ALA A 26 18.75 11.41 -8.75
C ALA A 26 19.51 12.60 -9.36
N GLY A 27 20.78 12.80 -9.03
CA GLY A 27 21.58 13.93 -9.52
C GLY A 27 21.10 15.30 -9.00
N VAL A 28 20.50 15.34 -7.80
CA VAL A 28 19.94 16.56 -7.19
C VAL A 28 20.53 16.82 -5.80
N SER A 29 20.30 18.02 -5.27
CA SER A 29 20.67 18.34 -3.89
C SER A 29 19.66 17.77 -2.89
N LYS A 30 20.11 17.44 -1.68
CA LYS A 30 19.24 17.05 -0.55
C LYS A 30 18.14 18.08 -0.26
N ALA A 31 18.45 19.37 -0.42
CA ALA A 31 17.47 20.45 -0.28
C ALA A 31 16.39 20.43 -1.38
N ALA A 32 16.73 20.00 -2.60
CA ALA A 32 15.74 19.82 -3.67
C ALA A 32 14.79 18.65 -3.36
N VAL A 33 15.30 17.56 -2.79
CA VAL A 33 14.48 16.42 -2.36
C VAL A 33 13.48 16.85 -1.28
N PHE A 34 13.92 17.53 -0.22
CA PHE A 34 13.00 18.01 0.82
C PHE A 34 12.01 19.07 0.33
N ARG A 35 12.41 19.94 -0.61
CA ARG A 35 11.47 20.91 -1.20
C ARG A 35 10.34 20.22 -1.98
N HIS A 36 10.64 19.09 -2.63
CA HIS A 36 9.66 18.37 -3.44
C HIS A 36 8.80 17.42 -2.61
N PHE A 37 9.39 16.74 -1.62
CA PHE A 37 8.71 15.69 -0.85
C PHE A 37 8.36 16.10 0.60
N GLY A 38 8.82 17.26 1.07
CA GLY A 38 8.67 17.72 2.44
C GLY A 38 9.64 17.03 3.39
N ASP A 39 9.39 15.77 3.69
CA ASP A 39 10.16 14.94 4.60
C ASP A 39 10.29 13.49 4.07
N ARG A 40 10.86 12.60 4.89
CA ARG A 40 11.01 11.18 4.54
C ARG A 40 9.64 10.49 4.39
N SER A 41 8.65 10.87 5.18
CA SER A 41 7.28 10.34 5.11
C SER A 41 6.63 10.69 3.78
N GLY A 42 6.70 11.97 3.39
CA GLY A 42 6.21 12.46 2.12
C GLY A 42 6.89 11.76 0.94
N LEU A 43 8.20 11.48 1.02
CA LEU A 43 8.89 10.71 -0.02
C LEU A 43 8.34 9.29 -0.16
N ILE A 44 8.25 8.54 0.94
CA ILE A 44 7.73 7.15 0.93
C ILE A 44 6.29 7.13 0.40
N ARG A 45 5.44 8.07 0.83
CA ARG A 45 4.06 8.24 0.35
C ARG A 45 3.99 8.44 -1.15
N HIS A 46 4.84 9.31 -1.71
CA HIS A 46 4.85 9.56 -3.16
C HIS A 46 5.30 8.33 -3.98
N ILE A 47 6.08 7.43 -3.39
CA ILE A 47 6.50 6.19 -4.06
C ILE A 47 5.40 5.13 -3.98
N LEU A 48 4.68 5.06 -2.87
CA LEU A 48 3.61 4.08 -2.67
C LEU A 48 2.32 4.45 -3.41
N GLU A 49 1.98 5.74 -3.52
CA GLU A 49 0.69 6.19 -4.09
C GLU A 49 0.44 5.70 -5.52
N PRO A 50 1.39 5.75 -6.47
CA PRO A 50 1.17 5.21 -7.81
C PRO A 50 0.87 3.70 -7.79
N ARG A 51 1.57 2.95 -6.93
CA ARG A 51 1.37 1.50 -6.79
C ARG A 51 -0.01 1.19 -6.20
N ALA A 52 -0.43 1.97 -5.19
CA ALA A 52 -1.76 1.86 -4.59
C ALA A 52 -2.86 2.23 -5.60
N THR A 53 -2.61 3.25 -6.44
CA THR A 53 -3.54 3.67 -7.49
C THR A 53 -3.75 2.56 -8.52
N THR A 54 -2.70 1.87 -8.97
CA THR A 54 -2.83 0.73 -9.88
C THR A 54 -3.73 -0.38 -9.32
N LEU A 55 -3.56 -0.76 -8.05
CA LEU A 55 -4.42 -1.77 -7.43
C LEU A 55 -5.86 -1.25 -7.30
N ARG A 56 -6.04 0.01 -6.91
CA ARG A 56 -7.36 0.66 -6.78
C ARG A 56 -8.11 0.63 -8.12
N GLU A 57 -7.45 0.96 -9.22
CA GLU A 57 -8.02 0.94 -10.58
C GLU A 57 -8.40 -0.49 -11.00
N ALA A 58 -7.56 -1.48 -10.72
CA ALA A 58 -7.86 -2.88 -11.02
C ALA A 58 -9.10 -3.38 -10.24
N VAL A 59 -9.27 -2.94 -9.00
CA VAL A 59 -10.41 -3.26 -8.14
C VAL A 59 -11.71 -2.58 -8.60
N THR A 60 -11.65 -1.30 -9.02
CA THR A 60 -12.86 -0.53 -9.34
C THR A 60 -13.31 -0.66 -10.78
N GLY A 61 -12.38 -0.85 -11.72
CA GLY A 61 -12.68 -0.86 -13.17
C GLY A 61 -11.92 -1.90 -13.98
N GLY A 62 -11.13 -2.77 -13.35
CA GLY A 62 -10.44 -3.87 -14.01
C GLY A 62 -11.39 -4.99 -14.44
N PRO A 63 -10.86 -6.04 -15.11
CA PRO A 63 -11.64 -7.22 -15.44
C PRO A 63 -11.96 -8.06 -14.19
N PRO A 64 -13.06 -8.85 -14.21
CA PRO A 64 -13.31 -9.86 -13.19
C PRO A 64 -12.17 -10.91 -13.16
N PRO A 65 -11.86 -11.53 -12.01
CA PRO A 65 -12.63 -11.47 -10.76
C PRO A 65 -12.27 -10.31 -9.81
N LEU A 66 -11.17 -9.59 -10.06
CA LEU A 66 -10.76 -8.50 -9.18
C LEU A 66 -11.66 -7.27 -9.34
N GLY A 67 -11.95 -6.91 -10.59
CA GLY A 67 -12.91 -5.86 -10.92
C GLY A 67 -14.37 -6.34 -10.92
N PRO A 68 -15.31 -5.51 -11.40
CA PRO A 68 -16.74 -5.81 -11.35
C PRO A 68 -17.15 -7.03 -12.18
N GLY A 69 -18.20 -7.74 -11.74
CA GLY A 69 -18.91 -8.75 -12.54
C GLY A 69 -18.64 -10.23 -12.20
N ALA A 70 -17.77 -10.53 -11.23
CA ALA A 70 -17.58 -11.90 -10.74
C ALA A 70 -18.55 -12.28 -9.62
N ALA A 71 -18.66 -13.59 -9.36
CA ALA A 71 -19.38 -14.09 -8.20
C ALA A 71 -18.76 -13.56 -6.89
N PRO A 72 -19.55 -13.26 -5.84
CA PRO A 72 -19.03 -12.60 -4.64
C PRO A 72 -17.87 -13.32 -3.95
N ALA A 73 -17.89 -14.65 -3.90
CA ALA A 73 -16.82 -15.43 -3.28
C ALA A 73 -15.51 -15.33 -4.09
N ASP A 74 -15.59 -15.44 -5.42
CA ASP A 74 -14.44 -15.32 -6.32
C ASP A 74 -13.86 -13.91 -6.28
N ALA A 75 -14.74 -12.90 -6.21
CA ALA A 75 -14.34 -11.50 -6.08
C ALA A 75 -13.62 -11.23 -4.74
N LEU A 76 -14.09 -11.80 -3.63
CA LEU A 76 -13.43 -11.68 -2.33
C LEU A 76 -12.06 -12.36 -2.34
N ALA A 77 -11.97 -13.59 -2.86
CA ALA A 77 -10.72 -14.33 -2.96
C ALA A 77 -9.68 -13.56 -3.81
N ALA A 78 -10.06 -13.12 -5.01
CA ALA A 78 -9.18 -12.37 -5.90
C ALA A 78 -8.71 -11.04 -5.27
N TYR A 79 -9.57 -10.38 -4.49
CA TYR A 79 -9.21 -9.16 -3.78
C TYR A 79 -8.21 -9.42 -2.64
N LEU A 80 -8.41 -10.49 -1.86
CA LEU A 80 -7.47 -10.88 -0.81
C LEU A 80 -6.10 -11.24 -1.40
N ASP A 81 -6.06 -12.00 -2.49
CA ASP A 81 -4.82 -12.33 -3.19
C ASP A 81 -4.10 -11.07 -3.68
N ALA A 82 -4.83 -10.17 -4.35
CA ALA A 82 -4.25 -8.93 -4.88
C ALA A 82 -3.75 -7.99 -3.77
N LEU A 83 -4.48 -7.91 -2.65
CA LEU A 83 -4.08 -7.11 -1.49
C LEU A 83 -2.86 -7.70 -0.80
N PHE A 84 -2.81 -9.03 -0.62
CA PHE A 84 -1.66 -9.73 -0.05
C PHE A 84 -0.42 -9.53 -0.91
N ASP A 85 -0.55 -9.73 -2.22
CA ASP A 85 0.50 -9.47 -3.20
C ASP A 85 1.02 -8.03 -3.12
N PHE A 86 0.12 -7.05 -3.03
CA PHE A 86 0.49 -5.65 -2.88
C PHE A 86 1.28 -5.41 -1.59
N VAL A 87 0.82 -5.95 -0.46
CA VAL A 87 1.52 -5.81 0.83
C VAL A 87 2.89 -6.48 0.76
N CYS A 88 3.01 -7.69 0.23
CA CYS A 88 4.28 -8.41 0.11
C CYS A 88 5.27 -7.68 -0.80
N ARG A 89 4.83 -7.21 -1.98
CA ARG A 89 5.68 -6.47 -2.91
C ARG A 89 6.14 -5.11 -2.34
N ASN A 90 5.37 -4.52 -1.43
CA ASN A 90 5.65 -3.21 -0.86
C ASN A 90 6.12 -3.25 0.60
N ARG A 91 6.42 -4.44 1.15
CA ARG A 91 6.74 -4.64 2.58
C ARG A 91 7.80 -3.67 3.11
N VAL A 92 8.81 -3.36 2.30
CA VAL A 92 9.93 -2.47 2.65
C VAL A 92 9.42 -1.04 2.86
N LEU A 93 8.56 -0.54 1.96
CA LEU A 93 7.92 0.77 2.06
C LEU A 93 6.88 0.81 3.20
N ILE A 94 6.14 -0.28 3.41
CA ILE A 94 5.16 -0.39 4.49
C ILE A 94 5.84 -0.35 5.86
N ARG A 95 6.93 -1.10 6.05
CA ARG A 95 7.75 -1.02 7.28
C ARG A 95 8.35 0.37 7.48
N ALA A 96 8.74 1.04 6.39
CA ALA A 96 9.19 2.43 6.44
C ALA A 96 8.17 3.35 7.11
N PHE A 97 6.88 3.15 6.78
CA PHE A 97 5.79 3.89 7.40
C PHE A 97 5.65 3.58 8.88
N GLU A 98 5.73 2.31 9.27
CA GLU A 98 5.59 1.89 10.68
C GLU A 98 6.67 2.52 11.59
N TYR A 99 7.87 2.78 11.07
CA TYR A 99 8.92 3.50 11.80
C TYR A 99 8.61 4.99 12.03
N LEU A 100 7.68 5.59 11.29
CA LEU A 100 7.31 7.00 11.45
C LEU A 100 6.34 7.23 12.60
N GLY A 101 5.68 6.18 13.10
CA GLY A 101 4.79 6.23 14.23
C GLY A 101 3.78 5.08 14.23
N PRO A 102 3.14 4.81 15.39
CA PRO A 102 2.07 3.84 15.47
C PRO A 102 0.98 4.22 14.45
N ASP A 103 0.47 3.21 13.73
CA ASP A 103 -0.62 3.33 12.77
C ASP A 103 -0.38 4.24 11.55
N ALA A 104 0.84 4.72 11.31
CA ALA A 104 1.14 5.64 10.20
C ALA A 104 0.80 5.04 8.81
N TYR A 105 1.01 3.73 8.64
CA TYR A 105 0.54 3.02 7.45
C TYR A 105 -0.98 2.86 7.45
N TYR A 106 -1.58 2.48 8.57
CA TYR A 106 -3.02 2.21 8.68
C TYR A 106 -3.89 3.45 8.56
N SER A 107 -3.32 4.63 8.82
CA SER A 107 -4.00 5.92 8.76
C SER A 107 -3.99 6.56 7.37
N ASN A 108 -3.25 6.00 6.40
CA ASN A 108 -3.15 6.56 5.05
C ASN A 108 -4.36 6.23 4.16
N ASP A 109 -4.51 7.00 3.09
CA ASP A 109 -5.66 6.92 2.17
C ASP A 109 -5.80 5.55 1.49
N ALA A 110 -4.68 4.90 1.18
CA ALA A 110 -4.67 3.57 0.60
C ALA A 110 -5.22 2.54 1.60
N SER A 111 -4.76 2.55 2.86
CA SER A 111 -5.24 1.67 3.92
C SER A 111 -6.73 1.85 4.20
N ARG A 112 -7.22 3.09 4.22
CA ARG A 112 -8.66 3.35 4.37
C ARG A 112 -9.48 2.76 3.21
N PHE A 113 -8.98 2.86 1.98
CA PHE A 113 -9.61 2.21 0.83
C PHE A 113 -9.59 0.68 0.97
N TRP A 114 -8.46 0.08 1.36
CA TRP A 114 -8.34 -1.38 1.46
C TRP A 114 -9.34 -1.97 2.46
N ILE A 115 -9.46 -1.34 3.63
CA ILE A 115 -10.38 -1.76 4.70
C ILE A 115 -11.84 -1.59 4.26
N ALA A 116 -12.18 -0.47 3.63
CA ALA A 116 -13.54 -0.21 3.13
C ALA A 116 -13.96 -1.22 2.06
N GLU A 117 -13.08 -1.55 1.13
CA GLU A 117 -13.36 -2.52 0.07
C GLU A 117 -13.47 -3.95 0.61
N LEU A 118 -12.60 -4.32 1.57
CA LEU A 118 -12.68 -5.61 2.23
C LEU A 118 -14.02 -5.79 2.94
N ARG A 119 -14.45 -4.78 3.72
CA ARG A 119 -15.76 -4.73 4.38
C ARG A 119 -16.90 -4.89 3.37
N ARG A 120 -16.85 -4.16 2.25
CA ARG A 120 -17.86 -4.22 1.19
C ARG A 120 -17.98 -5.62 0.58
N ARG A 121 -16.87 -6.31 0.33
CA ARG A 121 -16.89 -7.68 -0.23
C ARG A 121 -17.35 -8.70 0.82
N LEU A 122 -16.90 -8.58 2.07
CA LEU A 122 -17.29 -9.47 3.16
C LEU A 122 -18.79 -9.39 3.48
N SER A 123 -19.40 -8.20 3.41
CA SER A 123 -20.84 -8.04 3.69
C SER A 123 -21.73 -8.73 2.65
N VAL A 124 -21.27 -8.86 1.40
CA VAL A 124 -21.99 -9.59 0.35
C VAL A 124 -21.87 -11.10 0.55
N VAL A 125 -20.68 -11.60 0.94
CA VAL A 125 -20.44 -13.04 1.11
C VAL A 125 -21.01 -13.57 2.43
N ASN A 126 -20.96 -12.79 3.50
CA ASN A 126 -21.39 -13.24 4.82
C ASN A 126 -22.09 -12.12 5.64
N PRO A 127 -23.37 -11.81 5.35
CA PRO A 127 -24.10 -10.72 5.99
C PRO A 127 -24.36 -10.91 7.49
N ARG A 128 -24.16 -12.12 8.03
CA ARG A 128 -24.52 -12.51 9.41
C ARG A 128 -23.37 -12.41 10.40
N ARG A 129 -22.14 -12.15 9.95
CA ARG A 129 -20.96 -11.99 10.82
C ARG A 129 -20.58 -10.52 10.94
N ASP A 130 -19.90 -10.17 12.03
CA ASP A 130 -19.33 -8.84 12.23
C ASP A 130 -18.22 -8.60 11.17
N THR A 131 -18.64 -8.02 10.05
CA THR A 131 -17.80 -7.76 8.88
C THR A 131 -16.77 -6.67 9.13
N ASP A 132 -17.01 -5.80 10.12
CA ASP A 132 -16.07 -4.79 10.57
C ASP A 132 -14.92 -5.43 11.32
N TYR A 133 -15.24 -6.31 12.27
CA TYR A 133 -14.24 -7.09 13.00
C TYR A 133 -13.42 -7.99 12.07
N LEU A 134 -14.07 -8.68 11.12
CA LEU A 134 -13.36 -9.57 10.18
C LEU A 134 -12.48 -8.80 9.19
N ALA A 135 -12.93 -7.65 8.68
CA ALA A 135 -12.09 -6.82 7.81
C ALA A 135 -10.85 -6.33 8.57
N TYR A 136 -11.03 -5.87 9.81
CA TYR A 136 -9.92 -5.41 10.63
C TYR A 136 -8.97 -6.57 11.02
N ALA A 137 -9.49 -7.73 11.39
CA ALA A 137 -8.70 -8.90 11.77
C ALA A 137 -7.89 -9.47 10.59
N VAL A 138 -8.46 -9.52 9.38
CA VAL A 138 -7.75 -9.98 8.18
C VAL A 138 -6.68 -8.97 7.76
N PHE A 139 -7.01 -7.67 7.80
CA PHE A 139 -6.05 -6.62 7.43
C PHE A 139 -4.87 -6.56 8.41
N THR A 140 -5.11 -6.72 9.70
CA THR A 140 -4.07 -6.72 10.75
C THR A 140 -3.32 -8.04 10.88
N ALA A 141 -3.83 -9.16 10.34
CA ALA A 141 -3.10 -10.43 10.26
C ALA A 141 -2.10 -10.49 9.09
N CYS A 142 -2.25 -9.63 8.08
CA CYS A 142 -1.38 -9.52 6.91
C CYS A 142 0.09 -9.03 7.14
N PRO A 143 0.50 -8.41 8.28
CA PRO A 143 1.88 -7.90 8.42
C PRO A 143 2.91 -8.88 9.01
N LEU A 144 2.54 -10.09 9.44
CA LEU A 144 3.40 -10.92 10.30
C LEU A 144 3.83 -12.25 9.68
N ARG A 145 4.51 -12.25 8.52
CA ARG A 145 5.52 -13.27 8.17
C ARG A 145 6.65 -12.68 7.32
#